data_AF-A0A6I2YWP9-F1
#
_entry.id   AF-A0A6I2YWP9-F1
#
_cell.length_a   1.000
_cell.length_b   1.000
_cell.length_c   1.000
_cell.angle_alpha   90.00
_cell.angle_beta   90.00
_cell.angle_gamma   90.00
#
_symmetry.space_group_name_H-M   'P 1'
#
loop_
_entity.id
_entity.type
_entity.pdbx_description
1 polymer ?
#
loop_
_entity_poly.entity_id
_entity_poly.type
_entity_poly.pdbx_seq_one_letter_code
_entity_poly.pdbx_strand_id
1 'polypeptide(L)'
;MIREPHYSIDTESILNKLERGSDTRLLNAVCDALDLICDEGDSAKAREEMLVTKNGTHIWKTNIKDTRYNWCVLWEPRQELAIIHYIGEL
;
A
#
# COMPACT_ATOMS: atom_id res chain seq x y z
N MET A 1 10.53 -0.81 -12.89
CA MET A 1 9.47 -0.19 -13.71
C MET A 1 8.66 0.64 -12.75
N ILE A 2 8.61 1.95 -12.98
CA ILE A 2 7.88 2.88 -12.11
C ILE A 2 6.39 2.74 -12.44
N ARG A 3 5.55 2.64 -11.43
CA ARG A 3 4.09 2.53 -11.55
C ARG A 3 3.42 3.74 -10.91
N GLU A 4 2.27 4.15 -11.45
CA GLU A 4 1.43 5.15 -10.80
C GLU A 4 0.45 4.48 -9.83
N PRO A 5 0.27 5.03 -8.61
CA PRO A 5 -0.69 4.47 -7.68
C PRO A 5 -2.12 4.82 -8.11
N HIS A 6 -3.02 3.84 -8.07
CA HIS A 6 -4.44 4.02 -8.31
C HIS A 6 -5.23 3.58 -7.07
N TYR A 7 -5.90 4.53 -6.42
CA TYR A 7 -6.58 4.31 -5.15
C TYR A 7 -8.08 4.05 -5.35
N SER A 8 -8.64 3.13 -4.56
CA SER A 8 -10.09 3.10 -4.35
C SER A 8 -10.55 4.34 -3.58
N ILE A 9 -11.83 4.73 -3.71
CA ILE A 9 -12.42 5.87 -2.98
C ILE A 9 -12.20 5.72 -1.46
N ASP A 10 -12.33 4.50 -0.93
CA ASP A 10 -12.12 4.23 0.49
C ASP A 10 -10.66 4.45 0.89
N THR A 11 -9.70 4.01 0.05
CA THR A 11 -8.26 4.20 0.30
C THR A 11 -7.88 5.68 0.22
N GLU A 12 -8.41 6.41 -0.75
CA GLU A 12 -8.20 7.85 -0.90
C GLU A 12 -8.72 8.61 0.33
N SER A 13 -9.86 8.20 0.89
CA SER A 13 -10.40 8.76 2.14
C SER A 13 -9.48 8.54 3.34
N ILE A 14 -8.80 7.40 3.42
CA ILE A 14 -7.83 7.09 4.48
C ILE A 14 -6.60 7.99 4.34
N LEU A 15 -6.03 8.12 3.13
CA LEU A 15 -4.89 9.01 2.89
C LEU A 15 -5.22 10.45 3.24
N ASN A 16 -6.37 10.96 2.78
CA ASN A 16 -6.83 12.31 3.12
C ASN A 16 -6.96 12.54 4.64
N LYS A 17 -7.37 11.51 5.41
CA LYS A 17 -7.44 11.60 6.88
C LYS A 17 -6.05 11.65 7.51
N LEU A 18 -5.11 10.85 7.02
CA LEU A 18 -3.72 10.85 7.48
C LEU A 18 -3.05 12.19 7.19
N GLU A 19 -3.24 12.74 5.99
CA GLU A 19 -2.70 14.05 5.58
C GLU A 19 -3.24 15.22 6.43
N ARG A 20 -4.50 15.14 6.87
CA ARG A 20 -5.11 16.12 7.77
C ARG A 20 -4.83 15.86 9.24
N GLY A 21 -4.29 14.69 9.56
CA GLY A 21 -3.98 14.25 10.91
C GLY A 21 -2.71 14.91 11.46
N SER A 22 -2.48 14.74 12.76
CA SER A 22 -1.25 15.20 13.42
C SER A 22 -0.13 14.14 13.43
N ASP A 23 -0.41 12.91 13.03
CA ASP A 23 0.57 11.83 13.02
C ASP A 23 1.36 11.79 11.71
N THR A 24 2.30 12.72 11.58
CA THR A 24 3.20 12.82 10.44
C THR A 24 4.12 11.60 10.30
N ARG A 25 4.37 10.87 11.38
CA ARG A 25 5.21 9.68 11.37
C ARG A 25 4.51 8.52 10.67
N LEU A 26 3.25 8.27 11.02
CA LEU A 26 2.44 7.28 10.33
C LEU A 26 2.25 7.65 8.86
N LEU A 27 1.97 8.92 8.56
CA LEU A 27 1.85 9.40 7.18
C LEU A 27 3.11 9.12 6.37
N ASN A 28 4.30 9.48 6.89
CA ASN A 28 5.56 9.22 6.21
C ASN A 28 5.79 7.72 5.99
N ALA A 29 5.52 6.87 6.97
CA ALA A 29 5.68 5.42 6.81
C ALA A 29 4.72 4.83 5.75
N VAL A 30 3.51 5.39 5.63
CA VAL A 30 2.56 5.04 4.56
C VAL A 30 3.12 5.50 3.20
N CYS A 31 3.61 6.73 3.09
CA CYS A 31 4.23 7.24 1.86
C CYS A 31 5.45 6.39 1.44
N ASP A 32 6.34 6.05 2.37
CA ASP A 32 7.50 5.19 2.11
C ASP A 32 7.10 3.82 1.54
N ALA A 33 6.01 3.25 2.05
CA ALA A 33 5.48 1.99 1.54
C ALA A 33 4.87 2.13 0.13
N LEU A 34 4.19 3.24 -0.15
CA LEU A 34 3.62 3.54 -1.47
C LEU A 34 4.73 3.79 -2.51
N ASP A 35 5.78 4.54 -2.14
CA ASP A 35 6.94 4.77 -3.00
C ASP A 35 7.66 3.46 -3.32
N LEU A 36 7.86 2.59 -2.31
CA LEU A 36 8.42 1.24 -2.51
C LEU A 36 7.61 0.42 -3.52
N ILE A 37 6.28 0.47 -3.45
CA ILE A 37 5.38 -0.24 -4.37
C ILE A 37 5.46 0.34 -5.79
N CYS A 38 5.47 1.66 -5.90
CA CYS A 38 5.48 2.35 -7.17
C CYS A 38 6.81 2.21 -7.90
N ASP A 39 7.93 2.39 -7.20
CA ASP A 39 9.27 2.38 -7.78
C ASP A 39 9.83 0.96 -7.94
N GLU A 40 9.58 0.10 -6.96
CA GLU A 40 10.16 -1.24 -6.83
C GLU A 40 9.10 -2.34 -6.71
N GLY A 41 7.94 -2.20 -7.36
CA GLY A 41 6.81 -3.12 -7.23
C GLY A 41 7.07 -4.60 -7.60
N ASP A 42 8.16 -4.92 -8.28
CA ASP A 42 8.56 -6.30 -8.58
C ASP A 42 9.57 -6.87 -7.55
N SER A 43 10.01 -6.06 -6.59
CA SER A 43 10.94 -6.47 -5.54
C SER A 43 10.26 -7.37 -4.50
N ALA A 44 11.07 -8.22 -3.86
CA ALA A 44 10.61 -9.02 -2.73
C ALA A 44 10.16 -8.16 -1.52
N LYS A 45 10.63 -6.91 -1.43
CA LYS A 45 10.21 -5.96 -0.40
C LYS A 45 8.82 -5.38 -0.67
N ALA A 46 8.48 -5.11 -1.93
CA ALA A 46 7.15 -4.64 -2.30
C ALA A 46 6.12 -5.79 -2.33
N ARG A 47 6.59 -7.02 -2.49
CA ARG A 47 5.77 -8.24 -2.56
C ARG A 47 6.03 -9.16 -1.36
N GLU A 48 5.97 -8.61 -0.15
CA GLU A 48 6.37 -9.34 1.06
C GLU A 48 5.53 -10.61 1.28
N GLU A 49 4.22 -10.51 1.08
CA GLU A 49 3.29 -11.64 1.24
C GLU A 49 2.27 -11.66 0.09
N MET A 50 2.11 -12.83 -0.55
CA MET A 50 1.06 -13.06 -1.55
C MET A 50 -0.21 -13.56 -0.87
N LEU A 51 -1.34 -12.92 -1.14
CA LEU A 51 -2.65 -13.36 -0.73
C LEU A 51 -3.49 -13.71 -1.97
N VAL A 52 -4.45 -14.62 -1.78
CA VAL A 52 -5.39 -15.01 -2.84
C VAL A 52 -6.79 -14.69 -2.38
N THR A 53 -7.51 -13.87 -3.15
CA THR A 53 -8.89 -13.53 -2.84
C THR A 53 -9.81 -14.74 -3.07
N LYS A 54 -11.05 -14.68 -2.57
CA LYS A 54 -12.05 -15.74 -2.81
C LYS A 54 -12.31 -16.01 -4.29
N ASN A 55 -12.06 -15.02 -5.15
CA ASN A 55 -12.27 -15.12 -6.59
C ASN A 55 -11.01 -15.58 -7.35
N GLY A 56 -9.93 -15.94 -6.64
CA GLY A 56 -8.67 -16.40 -7.24
C GLY A 56 -7.71 -15.30 -7.67
N THR A 57 -8.00 -14.02 -7.39
CA THR A 57 -7.09 -12.91 -7.70
C THR A 57 -5.91 -12.90 -6.73
N HIS A 58 -4.70 -12.73 -7.25
CA HIS A 58 -3.50 -12.53 -6.43
C HIS A 58 -3.37 -11.07 -6.04
N ILE A 59 -3.28 -10.80 -4.74
CA ILE A 59 -2.96 -9.48 -4.19
C ILE A 59 -1.69 -9.60 -3.37
N TRP A 60 -0.92 -8.52 -3.34
CA TRP A 60 0.31 -8.42 -2.56
C TRP A 60 0.04 -7.59 -1.31
N LYS A 61 0.65 -8.02 -0.22
CA LYS A 61 0.69 -7.28 1.03
C LYS A 61 2.10 -6.76 1.26
N THR A 62 2.19 -5.46 1.50
CA THR A 62 3.42 -4.76 1.91
C THR A 62 3.20 -4.25 3.32
N ASN A 63 4.03 -4.65 4.28
CA ASN A 63 3.93 -4.12 5.63
C ASN A 63 4.48 -2.68 5.69
N ILE A 64 3.78 -1.81 6.40
CA ILE A 64 4.26 -0.46 6.69
C ILE A 64 5.27 -0.55 7.83
N LYS A 65 6.50 -0.10 7.58
CA LYS A 65 7.61 -0.26 8.54
C LYS A 65 7.60 0.82 9.60
N ASP A 66 6.64 0.72 10.51
CA ASP A 66 6.62 1.51 11.75
C ASP A 66 6.39 0.61 12.97
N THR A 67 7.27 0.69 13.97
CA THR A 67 7.20 -0.18 15.15
C THR A 67 6.03 0.12 16.10
N ARG A 68 5.32 1.25 15.92
CA ARG A 68 4.14 1.61 16.72
C ARG A 68 2.84 1.13 16.07
N TYR A 69 2.86 0.87 14.76
CA TYR A 69 1.68 0.63 13.96
C TYR A 69 1.80 -0.69 13.21
N ASN A 70 0.85 -1.59 13.44
CA ASN A 70 0.77 -2.83 12.67
C ASN A 70 -0.08 -2.61 11.40
N TRP A 71 0.45 -1.80 10.47
CA TRP A 71 -0.27 -1.41 9.26
C TRP A 71 0.28 -2.13 8.01
N CYS A 72 -0.55 -2.26 6.97
CA CYS A 72 -0.14 -2.75 5.67
C CYS A 72 -0.83 -2.03 4.51
N VAL A 73 -0.26 -2.20 3.32
CA VAL A 73 -0.87 -1.87 2.03
C VAL A 73 -1.22 -3.17 1.30
N LEU A 74 -2.46 -3.31 0.84
CA LEU A 74 -2.86 -4.39 -0.07
C LEU A 74 -2.99 -3.83 -1.48
N TRP A 75 -2.31 -4.47 -2.44
CA TRP A 75 -2.23 -3.94 -3.79
C TRP A 75 -2.04 -5.03 -4.85
N GLU A 76 -2.35 -4.73 -6.11
CA GLU A 76 -1.99 -5.57 -7.25
C GLU A 76 -1.34 -4.75 -8.39
N PRO A 77 -0.36 -5.31 -9.11
CA PRO A 77 0.18 -4.67 -10.30
C PRO A 77 -0.80 -4.82 -11.47
N ARG A 78 -1.10 -3.72 -12.18
CA ARG A 78 -1.91 -3.73 -13.40
C ARG A 78 -1.30 -2.82 -14.46
N GLN A 79 -0.55 -3.40 -15.40
CA GLN A 79 0.24 -2.65 -16.39
C GLN A 79 1.18 -1.66 -15.67
N GLU A 80 1.06 -0.37 -15.99
CA GLU A 80 1.82 0.73 -15.39
C GLU A 80 1.20 1.25 -14.07
N LEU A 81 0.16 0.58 -13.55
CA LEU A 81 -0.51 0.97 -12.31
C LEU A 81 -0.20 0.02 -11.16
N ALA A 82 -0.13 0.58 -9.95
CA ALA A 82 -0.29 -0.15 -8.70
C ALA A 82 -1.70 0.10 -8.17
N ILE A 83 -2.58 -0.89 -8.26
CA ILE A 83 -3.95 -0.77 -7.77
C ILE A 83 -3.92 -0.96 -6.25
N ILE A 84 -4.19 0.09 -5.50
CA ILE A 84 -4.17 0.09 -4.03
C ILE A 84 -5.59 -0.17 -3.53
N HIS A 85 -5.79 -1.33 -2.91
CA HIS A 85 -7.09 -1.76 -2.42
C HIS A 85 -7.34 -1.37 -0.96
N TYR A 86 -6.28 -1.28 -0.16
CA TYR A 86 -6.37 -1.06 1.28
C TYR A 86 -5.08 -0.46 1.83
N ILE A 87 -5.22 0.46 2.79
CA ILE A 87 -4.16 0.98 3.65
C ILE A 87 -4.73 1.04 5.07
N GLY A 88 -4.13 0.35 6.03
CA GLY A 88 -4.65 0.35 7.40
C GLY A 88 -4.08 -0.74 8.29
N GLU A 89 -4.66 -0.88 9.48
CA GLU A 89 -4.30 -1.86 10.50
C GLU A 89 -4.62 -3.31 10.09
N LEU A 90 -3.68 -4.21 10.39
CA LEU A 90 -3.85 -5.67 10.28
C LEU A 90 -4.68 -6.25 11.41
#